data_AF-A0A0T2IAE1-F1
#
_entry.id   AF-A0A0T2IAE1-F1
#
_cell.length_a   1.000
_cell.length_b   1.000
_cell.length_c   1.000
_cell.angle_alpha   90.00
_cell.angle_beta   90.00
_cell.angle_gamma   90.00
#
_symmetry.space_group_name_H-M   'P 1'
#
loop_
_entity.id
_entity.type
_entity.pdbx_description
1 polymer ?
#
loop_
_entity_poly.entity_id
_entity_poly.type
_entity_poly.pdbx_seq_one_letter_code
_entity_poly.pdbx_strand_id
1 'polypeptide(L)'
;MSASAGTPHQPRAGSRTSILGLSASQAAVRGVLLGASVALVATTLVAAPDGLLPAAILLVALASWAAWRPESAAASALVAALALFWVGTVPVPATTQGWLLLLVAAWLLLLVHLAAALAASLPPGAPVPARSLRRWSRRTAVVAAGTVPLWALSSTAGREVVAGQVSLTYAAIAAVAILALAVWLLSRDPRP
;
A
#
# COMPACT_ATOMS: atom_id res chain seq x y z
N MET A 1 -6.58 46.88 37.14
CA MET A 1 -5.50 46.71 36.16
C MET A 1 -4.48 45.77 36.78
N SER A 2 -4.59 44.46 36.51
CA SER A 2 -3.69 43.44 37.08
C SER A 2 -2.79 42.92 35.97
N ALA A 3 -1.48 43.19 36.11
CA ALA A 3 -0.45 42.73 35.20
C ALA A 3 -0.28 41.21 35.34
N SER A 4 -0.61 40.44 34.30
CA SER A 4 -0.31 39.01 34.27
C SER A 4 1.18 38.82 34.01
N ALA A 5 1.89 38.31 35.01
CA ALA A 5 3.29 37.93 34.91
C ALA A 5 3.47 36.85 33.83
N GLY A 6 4.11 37.22 32.71
CA GLY A 6 4.48 36.30 31.65
C GLY A 6 5.50 35.30 32.16
N THR A 7 5.15 34.02 32.12
CA THR A 7 6.07 32.93 32.43
C THR A 7 7.11 32.84 31.31
N PRO A 8 8.42 32.89 31.63
CA PRO A 8 9.45 32.80 30.62
C PRO A 8 9.40 31.42 29.97
N HIS A 9 9.17 31.41 28.66
CA HIS A 9 9.25 30.20 27.84
C HIS A 9 10.69 29.67 27.91
N GLN A 10 10.92 28.62 28.70
CA GLN A 10 12.20 27.94 28.66
C GLN A 10 12.37 27.27 27.29
N PRO A 11 13.45 27.59 26.55
CA PRO A 11 13.78 26.89 25.32
C PRO A 11 14.13 25.45 25.68
N ARG A 12 13.32 24.50 25.20
CA ARG A 12 13.56 23.06 25.36
C ARG A 12 14.89 22.71 24.69
N ALA A 13 15.93 22.62 25.51
CA ALA A 13 17.23 22.13 25.12
C ALA A 13 17.11 20.66 24.66
N GLY A 14 17.68 20.37 23.50
CA GLY A 14 18.10 19.02 23.16
C GLY A 14 17.20 18.22 22.21
N SER A 15 16.62 18.83 21.18
CA SER A 15 16.34 18.05 19.97
C SER A 15 17.68 17.72 19.32
N ARG A 16 18.21 16.52 19.63
CA ARG A 16 19.33 15.93 18.89
C ARG A 16 18.89 15.74 17.45
N THR A 17 18.98 16.80 16.66
CA THR A 17 18.93 16.76 15.19
C THR A 17 20.15 15.98 14.74
N SER A 18 19.97 14.67 14.63
CA SER A 18 20.95 13.78 14.01
C SER A 18 21.24 14.34 12.62
N ILE A 19 22.53 14.48 12.32
CA ILE A 19 23.06 15.19 11.14
C ILE A 19 22.60 14.57 9.80
N LEU A 20 21.91 13.43 9.84
CA LEU A 20 21.28 12.77 8.69
C LEU A 20 19.81 13.17 8.44
N GLY A 21 19.21 14.07 9.23
CA GLY A 21 17.91 14.72 8.97
C GLY A 21 16.66 13.83 8.92
N LEU A 22 16.81 12.50 8.97
CA LEU A 22 15.73 11.52 8.87
C LEU A 22 15.29 11.04 10.25
N SER A 23 14.00 11.22 10.52
CA SER A 23 13.31 10.57 11.64
C SER A 23 13.41 9.04 11.51
N ALA A 24 13.63 8.32 12.61
CA ALA A 24 13.67 6.85 12.61
C ALA A 24 12.37 6.23 12.06
N SER A 25 11.21 6.87 12.30
CA SER A 25 9.94 6.42 11.73
C SER A 25 9.87 6.60 10.21
N GLN A 26 10.47 7.67 9.68
CA GLN A 26 10.55 7.90 8.23
C GLN A 26 11.49 6.90 7.56
N ALA A 27 12.62 6.58 8.20
CA ALA A 27 13.52 5.53 7.75
C ALA A 27 12.79 4.17 7.70
N ALA A 28 11.99 3.85 8.73
CA ALA A 28 11.20 2.61 8.75
C ALA A 28 10.18 2.55 7.60
N VAL A 29 9.43 3.62 7.34
CA VAL A 29 8.44 3.67 6.24
C VAL A 29 9.13 3.47 4.88
N ARG A 30 10.27 4.13 4.65
CA ARG A 30 11.08 3.95 3.42
C ARG A 30 11.65 2.54 3.30
N GLY A 31 12.06 1.94 4.41
CA GLY A 31 12.50 0.56 4.46
C GLY A 31 11.39 -0.42 4.09
N VAL A 32 10.16 -0.20 4.59
CA VAL A 32 8.98 -0.98 4.21
C VAL A 32 8.66 -0.84 2.73
N LEU A 33 8.70 0.39 2.19
CA LEU A 33 8.48 0.64 0.77
C LEU A 33 9.46 -0.16 -0.10
N LEU A 34 10.76 -0.05 0.19
CA LEU A 34 11.81 -0.75 -0.57
C LEU A 34 11.70 -2.27 -0.41
N GLY A 35 11.56 -2.75 0.83
CA GLY A 35 11.46 -4.18 1.14
C GLY A 35 10.25 -4.83 0.48
N ALA A 36 9.07 -4.20 0.54
CA ALA A 36 7.87 -4.70 -0.10
C ALA A 36 7.98 -4.68 -1.64
N SER A 37 8.64 -3.66 -2.21
CA SER A 37 8.87 -3.59 -3.66
C SER A 37 9.80 -4.70 -4.14
N VAL A 38 10.92 -4.94 -3.45
CA VAL A 38 11.86 -6.02 -3.76
C VAL A 38 11.20 -7.38 -3.59
N ALA A 39 10.43 -7.57 -2.51
CA ALA A 39 9.67 -8.80 -2.29
C ALA A 39 8.64 -9.04 -3.40
N LEU A 40 7.97 -7.99 -3.89
CA LEU A 40 7.01 -8.11 -4.99
C LEU A 40 7.72 -8.54 -6.28
N VAL A 41 8.83 -7.90 -6.65
CA VAL A 41 9.63 -8.28 -7.81
C VAL A 41 10.12 -9.72 -7.70
N ALA A 42 10.61 -10.14 -6.54
CA ALA A 42 11.02 -11.52 -6.30
C ALA A 42 9.84 -12.50 -6.43
N THR A 43 8.67 -12.13 -5.91
CA THR A 43 7.44 -12.93 -6.04
C THR A 43 7.05 -13.06 -7.52
N THR A 44 7.17 -12.00 -8.32
CA THR A 44 6.92 -12.03 -9.76
C THR A 44 7.87 -13.02 -10.47
N LEU A 45 9.16 -12.96 -10.18
CA LEU A 45 10.16 -13.85 -10.79
C LEU A 45 9.98 -15.32 -10.36
N VAL A 46 9.48 -15.57 -9.14
CA VAL A 46 9.10 -16.93 -8.71
C VAL A 46 7.87 -17.42 -9.47
N ALA A 47 6.90 -16.56 -9.73
CA ALA A 47 5.68 -16.90 -10.45
C ALA A 47 5.89 -17.06 -11.97
N ALA A 48 6.88 -16.35 -12.52
CA ALA A 48 7.26 -16.38 -13.93
C ALA A 48 8.80 -16.32 -14.07
N PRO A 49 9.50 -17.47 -14.05
CA PRO A 49 10.97 -17.54 -14.11
C PRO A 49 11.58 -16.92 -15.37
N ASP A 50 10.87 -17.01 -16.49
CA ASP A 50 11.25 -16.41 -17.78
C ASP A 50 10.90 -14.92 -17.87
N GLY A 51 10.55 -14.29 -16.73
CA GLY A 51 10.23 -12.88 -16.63
C GLY A 51 11.39 -11.98 -17.08
N LEU A 52 11.04 -10.76 -17.51
CA LEU A 52 12.00 -9.78 -18.03
C LEU A 52 12.95 -9.27 -16.92
N LEU A 53 14.10 -9.94 -16.72
CA LEU A 53 15.14 -9.53 -15.76
C LEU A 53 15.54 -8.05 -15.87
N PRO A 54 15.68 -7.44 -17.08
CA PRO A 54 15.98 -6.02 -17.18
C PRO A 54 14.91 -5.12 -16.55
N ALA A 55 13.63 -5.50 -16.67
CA ALA A 55 12.52 -4.77 -16.07
C ALA A 55 12.53 -4.92 -14.54
N ALA A 56 12.84 -6.12 -14.02
CA ALA A 56 13.02 -6.35 -12.58
C ALA A 56 14.12 -5.45 -11.98
N ILE A 57 15.27 -5.35 -12.63
CA ILE A 57 16.38 -4.49 -12.21
C ILE A 57 15.95 -3.01 -12.22
N LEU A 58 15.28 -2.57 -13.30
CA LEU A 58 14.77 -1.21 -13.42
C LEU A 58 13.77 -0.87 -12.30
N LEU A 59 12.89 -1.80 -11.94
CA LEU A 59 11.91 -1.61 -10.87
C LEU A 59 12.56 -1.52 -9.49
N VAL A 60 13.60 -2.29 -9.22
CA VAL A 60 14.37 -2.19 -7.96
C VAL A 60 15.09 -0.84 -7.88
N ALA A 61 15.66 -0.37 -8.99
CA ALA A 61 16.26 0.97 -9.07
C ALA A 61 15.21 2.07 -8.84
N LEU A 62 14.04 1.94 -9.47
CA LEU A 62 12.92 2.87 -9.29
C LEU A 62 12.39 2.87 -7.85
N ALA A 63 12.29 1.70 -7.22
CA ALA A 63 11.89 1.57 -5.81
C ALA A 63 12.89 2.23 -4.86
N SER A 64 14.19 2.05 -5.12
CA SER A 64 15.26 2.70 -4.37
C SER A 64 15.20 4.23 -4.52
N TRP A 65 14.98 4.71 -5.74
CA TRP A 65 14.81 6.14 -6.03
C TRP A 65 13.58 6.72 -5.33
N ALA A 66 12.42 6.05 -5.41
CA ALA A 66 11.19 6.46 -4.73
C ALA A 66 11.32 6.46 -3.19
N ALA A 67 12.09 5.52 -2.63
CA ALA A 67 12.40 5.50 -1.20
C ALA A 67 13.29 6.66 -0.76
N TRP A 68 14.16 7.17 -1.64
CA TRP A 68 14.96 8.37 -1.36
C TRP A 68 14.19 9.67 -1.57
N ARG A 69 13.38 9.74 -2.63
CA ARG A 69 12.53 10.89 -2.96
C ARG A 69 11.06 10.47 -3.03
N PRO A 70 10.36 10.47 -1.89
CA PRO A 70 8.94 10.16 -1.84
C PRO A 70 8.10 11.33 -2.38
N GLU A 71 8.32 11.67 -3.65
CA GLU A 71 7.44 12.55 -4.41
C GLU A 71 6.25 11.74 -4.88
N SER A 72 5.05 12.33 -4.84
CA SER A 72 3.80 11.63 -5.16
C SER A 72 3.81 11.01 -6.56
N ALA A 73 4.44 11.67 -7.53
CA ALA A 73 4.55 11.20 -8.90
C ALA A 73 5.44 9.95 -9.01
N ALA A 74 6.63 9.97 -8.41
CA ALA A 74 7.57 8.85 -8.42
C ALA A 74 6.97 7.59 -7.78
N ALA A 75 6.30 7.76 -6.64
CA ALA A 75 5.68 6.67 -5.92
C ALA A 75 4.47 6.09 -6.68
N SER A 76 3.68 6.94 -7.35
CA SER A 76 2.58 6.51 -8.21
C SER A 76 3.10 5.75 -9.44
N ALA A 77 4.16 6.26 -10.08
CA ALA A 77 4.83 5.61 -11.19
C ALA A 77 5.37 4.22 -10.80
N LEU A 78 5.97 4.10 -9.60
CA LEU A 78 6.42 2.81 -9.07
C LEU A 78 5.28 1.81 -8.90
N VAL A 79 4.18 2.22 -8.25
CA VAL A 79 3.01 1.34 -8.05
C VAL A 79 2.44 0.89 -9.40
N ALA A 80 2.29 1.81 -10.35
CA ALA A 80 1.81 1.50 -11.69
C ALA A 80 2.76 0.54 -12.44
N ALA A 81 4.07 0.80 -12.39
CA ALA A 81 5.07 -0.03 -13.05
C ALA A 81 5.14 -1.44 -12.45
N LEU A 82 5.03 -1.58 -11.12
CA LEU A 82 4.96 -2.89 -10.45
C LEU A 82 3.70 -3.67 -10.85
N ALA A 83 2.54 -2.99 -10.92
CA ALA A 83 1.30 -3.60 -11.35
C ALA A 83 1.36 -4.06 -12.81
N LEU A 84 1.86 -3.20 -13.71
CA LEU A 84 2.04 -3.53 -15.13
C LEU A 84 3.05 -4.66 -15.32
N PHE A 85 4.14 -4.66 -14.56
CA PHE A 85 5.13 -5.74 -14.60
C PHE A 85 4.51 -7.07 -14.19
N TRP A 86 3.74 -7.11 -13.09
CA TRP A 86 3.02 -8.32 -12.69
C TRP A 86 2.06 -8.79 -13.79
N VAL A 87 1.15 -7.91 -14.25
CA VAL A 87 0.12 -8.26 -15.26
C VAL A 87 0.74 -8.67 -16.59
N GLY A 88 1.85 -8.06 -16.99
CA GLY A 88 2.54 -8.36 -18.24
C GLY A 88 3.44 -9.59 -18.21
N THR A 89 3.75 -10.14 -17.02
CA THR A 89 4.68 -11.27 -16.88
C THR A 89 4.05 -12.53 -16.30
N VAL A 90 3.12 -12.39 -15.35
CA VAL A 90 2.55 -13.52 -14.62
C VAL A 90 1.24 -13.95 -15.30
N PRO A 91 1.15 -15.18 -15.83
CA PRO A 91 -0.09 -15.68 -16.42
C PRO A 91 -1.18 -15.85 -15.35
N VAL A 92 -2.44 -15.91 -15.78
CA VAL A 92 -3.57 -16.16 -14.88
C VAL A 92 -3.36 -17.52 -14.17
N PRO A 93 -3.41 -17.57 -12.83
CA PRO A 93 -3.15 -18.82 -12.10
C PRO A 93 -4.15 -19.93 -12.41
N ALA A 94 -3.63 -21.10 -12.82
CA ALA A 94 -4.43 -22.33 -12.96
C ALA A 94 -4.46 -23.16 -11.66
N THR A 95 -3.50 -22.95 -10.76
CA THR A 95 -3.30 -23.76 -9.54
C THR A 95 -3.56 -22.95 -8.28
N THR A 96 -3.97 -23.62 -7.20
CA THR A 96 -4.16 -22.98 -5.88
C THR A 96 -2.90 -22.25 -5.40
N GLN A 97 -1.72 -22.81 -5.65
CA GLN A 97 -0.44 -22.16 -5.31
C GLN A 97 -0.25 -20.84 -6.08
N GLY A 98 -0.55 -20.81 -7.38
CA GLY A 98 -0.46 -19.57 -8.17
C GLY A 98 -1.45 -18.51 -7.68
N TRP A 99 -2.66 -18.92 -7.28
CA TRP A 99 -3.61 -18.04 -6.61
C TRP A 99 -3.00 -17.50 -5.30
N LEU A 100 -2.41 -18.32 -4.43
CA LEU A 100 -1.75 -17.83 -3.21
C LEU A 100 -0.63 -16.80 -3.52
N LEU A 101 0.17 -17.02 -4.55
CA LEU A 101 1.20 -16.06 -4.99
C LEU A 101 0.60 -14.73 -5.46
N LEU A 102 -0.49 -14.78 -6.23
CA LEU A 102 -1.23 -13.58 -6.64
C LEU A 102 -1.77 -12.80 -5.44
N LEU A 103 -2.29 -13.50 -4.42
CA LEU A 103 -2.75 -12.86 -3.19
C LEU A 103 -1.58 -12.18 -2.47
N VAL A 104 -0.46 -12.87 -2.30
CA VAL A 104 0.77 -12.30 -1.69
C VAL A 104 1.22 -11.06 -2.47
N ALA A 105 1.23 -11.12 -3.79
CA ALA A 105 1.60 -9.99 -4.64
C ALA A 105 0.67 -8.79 -4.48
N ALA A 106 -0.65 -9.01 -4.41
CA ALA A 106 -1.62 -7.96 -4.16
C ALA A 106 -1.40 -7.29 -2.79
N TRP A 107 -1.11 -8.08 -1.75
CA TRP A 107 -0.77 -7.56 -0.41
C TRP A 107 0.53 -6.75 -0.41
N LEU A 108 1.57 -7.23 -1.09
CA LEU A 108 2.83 -6.50 -1.23
C LEU A 108 2.63 -5.17 -1.99
N LEU A 109 1.86 -5.17 -3.08
CA LEU A 109 1.55 -3.95 -3.82
C LEU A 109 0.74 -2.96 -2.96
N LEU A 110 -0.21 -3.45 -2.15
CA LEU A 110 -0.94 -2.63 -1.18
C LEU A 110 0.01 -2.01 -0.15
N LEU A 111 0.96 -2.80 0.39
CA LEU A 111 1.97 -2.29 1.32
C LEU A 111 2.86 -1.22 0.69
N VAL A 112 3.29 -1.40 -0.56
CA VAL A 112 4.05 -0.40 -1.34
C VAL A 112 3.23 0.89 -1.46
N HIS A 113 1.97 0.80 -1.88
CA HIS A 113 1.10 1.96 -2.04
C HIS A 113 0.89 2.72 -0.72
N LEU A 114 0.68 2.00 0.39
CA LEU A 114 0.49 2.63 1.71
C LEU A 114 1.76 3.29 2.23
N ALA A 115 2.90 2.63 2.08
CA ALA A 115 4.19 3.20 2.50
C ALA A 115 4.52 4.46 1.68
N ALA A 116 4.28 4.41 0.36
CA ALA A 116 4.39 5.55 -0.55
C ALA A 116 3.49 6.72 -0.13
N ALA A 117 2.20 6.45 0.07
CA ALA A 117 1.23 7.48 0.40
C ALA A 117 1.47 8.08 1.80
N LEU A 118 1.91 7.26 2.78
CA LEU A 118 2.32 7.75 4.09
C LEU A 118 3.57 8.62 4.01
N ALA A 119 4.58 8.20 3.24
CA ALA A 119 5.81 8.97 3.03
C ALA A 119 5.56 10.31 2.33
N ALA A 120 4.62 10.36 1.38
CA ALA A 120 4.23 11.58 0.68
C ALA A 120 3.38 12.54 1.54
N SER A 121 2.66 12.02 2.55
CA SER A 121 1.75 12.81 3.38
C SER A 121 2.42 13.60 4.51
N LEU A 122 3.68 13.30 4.82
CA LEU A 122 4.39 13.86 5.97
C LEU A 122 5.67 14.58 5.54
N PRO A 123 6.01 15.72 6.17
CA PRO A 123 7.30 16.34 5.99
C PRO A 123 8.44 15.35 6.34
N PRO A 124 9.57 15.38 5.62
CA PRO A 124 10.64 14.37 5.76
C PRO A 124 11.28 14.33 7.16
N GLY A 125 11.18 15.41 7.94
CA GLY A 125 11.66 15.47 9.32
C GLY A 125 10.59 15.19 10.39
N ALA A 126 9.31 15.11 10.03
CA ALA A 126 8.23 14.98 11.00
C ALA A 126 8.06 13.52 11.46
N PRO A 127 8.02 13.25 12.79
CA PRO A 127 7.71 11.92 13.29
C PRO A 127 6.28 11.52 12.95
N VAL A 128 6.05 10.24 12.62
CA VAL A 128 4.71 9.72 12.30
C VAL A 128 3.87 9.61 13.58
N PRO A 129 2.74 10.32 13.71
CA PRO A 129 1.89 10.19 14.89
C PRO A 129 1.24 8.80 14.94
N ALA A 130 1.40 8.07 16.06
CA ALA A 130 0.85 6.71 16.22
C ALA A 130 -0.67 6.65 16.04
N ARG A 131 -1.40 7.70 16.43
CA ARG A 131 -2.85 7.80 16.23
C ARG A 131 -3.23 7.84 14.74
N SER A 132 -2.48 8.59 13.93
CA SER A 132 -2.68 8.64 12.48
C SER A 132 -2.41 7.29 11.85
N LEU A 133 -1.32 6.62 12.25
CA LEU A 133 -0.97 5.28 11.80
C LEU A 133 -2.07 4.25 12.13
N ARG A 134 -2.63 4.28 13.35
CA ARG A 134 -3.72 3.38 13.76
C ARG A 134 -5.02 3.62 12.99
N ARG A 135 -5.34 4.88 12.69
CA ARG A 135 -6.52 5.22 11.88
C ARG A 135 -6.34 4.77 10.43
N TRP A 136 -5.13 4.96 9.89
CA TRP A 136 -4.76 4.49 8.55
C TRP A 136 -4.81 2.96 8.46
N SER A 137 -4.16 2.25 9.39
CA SER A 137 -4.12 0.79 9.37
C SER A 137 -5.51 0.17 9.49
N ARG A 138 -6.43 0.77 10.27
CA ARG A 138 -7.83 0.36 10.30
C ARG A 138 -8.52 0.51 8.95
N ARG A 139 -8.36 1.65 8.28
CA ARG A 139 -8.94 1.88 6.94
C ARG A 139 -8.39 0.90 5.91
N THR A 140 -7.08 0.68 5.94
CA THR A 140 -6.42 -0.33 5.12
C THR A 140 -6.96 -1.73 5.40
N ALA A 141 -7.09 -2.11 6.68
CA ALA A 141 -7.59 -3.43 7.05
C ALA A 141 -9.01 -3.67 6.54
N VAL A 142 -9.87 -2.65 6.55
CA VAL A 142 -11.22 -2.73 5.98
C VAL A 142 -11.16 -2.92 4.46
N VAL A 143 -10.32 -2.16 3.75
CA VAL A 143 -10.15 -2.32 2.29
C VAL A 143 -9.63 -3.72 1.97
N ALA A 144 -8.60 -4.17 2.68
CA ALA A 144 -8.00 -5.47 2.46
C ALA A 144 -8.98 -6.61 2.77
N ALA A 145 -9.72 -6.52 3.88
CA ALA A 145 -10.78 -7.46 4.20
C ALA A 145 -11.88 -7.48 3.13
N GLY A 146 -12.23 -6.34 2.54
CA GLY A 146 -13.18 -6.25 1.44
C GLY A 146 -12.67 -6.84 0.12
N THR A 147 -11.36 -6.80 -0.13
CA THR A 147 -10.76 -7.40 -1.32
C THR A 147 -10.72 -8.94 -1.27
N VAL A 148 -10.66 -9.55 -0.09
CA VAL A 148 -10.58 -11.02 0.05
C VAL A 148 -11.82 -11.74 -0.53
N PRO A 149 -13.08 -11.34 -0.23
CA PRO A 149 -14.26 -11.93 -0.84
C PRO A 149 -14.32 -11.75 -2.35
N LEU A 150 -13.98 -10.57 -2.87
CA LEU A 150 -13.93 -10.31 -4.32
C LEU A 150 -12.93 -11.26 -4.98
N TRP A 151 -11.79 -11.47 -4.33
CA TRP A 151 -10.76 -12.38 -4.80
C TRP A 151 -11.21 -13.84 -4.74
N ALA A 152 -11.86 -14.27 -3.66
CA ALA A 152 -12.44 -15.60 -3.54
C ALA A 152 -13.46 -15.87 -4.66
N LEU A 153 -14.35 -14.92 -4.93
CA LEU A 153 -15.32 -14.99 -6.04
C LEU A 153 -14.63 -15.03 -7.40
N SER A 154 -13.55 -14.27 -7.60
CA SER A 154 -12.78 -14.32 -8.85
C SER A 154 -12.08 -15.66 -9.06
N SER A 155 -11.62 -16.31 -7.98
CA SER A 155 -10.94 -17.60 -8.04
C SER A 155 -11.89 -18.76 -8.38
N THR A 156 -13.16 -18.66 -7.97
CA THR A 156 -14.19 -19.66 -8.33
C THR A 156 -14.67 -19.44 -9.76
N ALA A 157 -14.92 -18.18 -10.15
CA ALA A 157 -15.34 -17.82 -11.50
C ALA A 157 -14.26 -18.16 -12.56
N GLY A 158 -12.98 -17.99 -12.26
CA GLY A 158 -11.88 -18.30 -13.19
C GLY A 158 -11.71 -19.80 -13.51
N ARG A 159 -12.31 -20.70 -12.73
CA ARG A 159 -12.30 -22.15 -13.00
C ARG A 159 -13.40 -22.60 -13.94
N GLU A 160 -14.41 -21.76 -14.12
CA GLU A 160 -15.56 -22.05 -14.95
C GLU A 160 -15.42 -21.26 -16.26
N VAL A 161 -15.12 -21.96 -17.37
CA VAL A 161 -15.29 -21.41 -18.73
C VAL A 161 -16.79 -21.31 -19.00
N VAL A 162 -17.48 -20.43 -18.27
CA VAL A 162 -18.91 -20.24 -18.41
C VAL A 162 -19.13 -19.06 -19.34
N ALA A 163 -19.50 -19.39 -20.57
CA ALA A 163 -19.94 -18.40 -21.55
C ALA A 163 -21.13 -17.61 -20.98
N GLY A 164 -20.91 -16.32 -20.69
CA GLY A 164 -21.97 -15.31 -20.64
C GLY A 164 -22.94 -15.34 -19.46
N GLN A 165 -22.54 -15.71 -18.24
CA GLN A 165 -23.42 -15.55 -17.08
C GLN A 165 -23.38 -14.13 -16.50
N VAL A 166 -24.28 -13.29 -17.03
CA VAL A 166 -24.54 -11.90 -16.60
C VAL A 166 -24.84 -11.80 -15.08
N SER A 167 -25.37 -12.87 -14.49
CA SER A 167 -25.64 -12.98 -13.05
C SER A 167 -24.39 -12.82 -12.17
N LEU A 168 -23.24 -13.37 -12.59
CA LEU A 168 -21.98 -13.22 -11.85
C LEU A 168 -21.47 -11.78 -11.91
N THR A 169 -21.68 -11.09 -13.02
CA THR A 169 -21.32 -9.68 -13.18
C THR A 169 -22.17 -8.79 -12.26
N TYR A 170 -23.48 -9.03 -12.19
CA TYR A 170 -24.36 -8.30 -11.26
C TYR A 170 -24.07 -8.61 -9.79
N ALA A 171 -23.71 -9.85 -9.46
CA ALA A 171 -23.30 -10.23 -8.11
C ALA A 171 -21.99 -9.52 -7.70
N ALA A 172 -21.02 -9.43 -8.60
CA ALA A 172 -19.78 -8.69 -8.36
C ALA A 172 -20.06 -7.18 -8.17
N ILE A 173 -20.90 -6.58 -9.01
CA ILE A 173 -21.30 -5.16 -8.88
C ILE A 173 -22.02 -4.93 -7.55
N ALA A 174 -22.96 -5.79 -7.17
CA ALA A 174 -23.68 -5.69 -5.90
C ALA A 174 -22.74 -5.83 -4.70
N ALA A 175 -21.79 -6.76 -4.73
CA ALA A 175 -20.79 -6.93 -3.68
C ALA A 175 -19.92 -5.67 -3.52
N VAL A 176 -19.46 -5.09 -4.63
CA VAL A 176 -18.70 -3.83 -4.62
C VAL A 176 -19.53 -2.67 -4.07
N ALA A 177 -20.80 -2.57 -4.46
CA ALA A 177 -21.71 -1.52 -3.99
C ALA A 177 -21.98 -1.64 -2.47
N ILE A 178 -22.23 -2.85 -1.97
CA ILE A 178 -22.43 -3.12 -0.53
C ILE A 178 -21.16 -2.80 0.26
N LEU A 179 -19.99 -3.21 -0.24
CA LEU A 179 -18.71 -2.91 0.41
C LEU A 179 -18.45 -1.40 0.47
N ALA A 180 -18.68 -0.68 -0.63
CA ALA A 180 -18.54 0.77 -0.68
C ALA A 180 -19.50 1.46 0.31
N LEU A 181 -20.75 1.01 0.40
CA LEU A 181 -21.73 1.51 1.37
C LEU A 181 -21.28 1.25 2.81
N ALA A 182 -20.78 0.06 3.12
CA ALA A 182 -20.28 -0.29 4.45
C ALA A 182 -19.10 0.60 4.87
N VAL A 183 -18.13 0.82 3.97
CA VAL A 183 -17.01 1.73 4.20
C VAL A 183 -17.49 3.16 4.45
N TRP A 184 -18.47 3.62 3.66
CA TRP A 184 -19.07 4.94 3.82
C TRP A 184 -19.77 5.09 5.17
N LEU A 185 -20.56 4.11 5.59
CA LEU A 185 -21.23 4.12 6.90
C LEU A 185 -20.21 4.15 8.04
N LEU A 186 -19.16 3.32 7.98
CA LEU A 186 -18.09 3.30 8.99
C LEU A 186 -17.26 4.59 9.01
N SER A 187 -17.18 5.30 7.89
CA SER A 187 -16.49 6.59 7.80
C SER A 187 -17.28 7.75 8.41
N ARG A 188 -18.60 7.58 8.54
CA ARG A 188 -19.52 8.59 9.05
C ARG A 188 -19.67 8.59 10.56
N ASP A 189 -19.21 7.57 11.28
CA ASP A 189 -19.36 7.46 12.73
C ASP A 189 -18.47 8.52 13.42
N PRO A 190 -19.01 9.68 13.84
CA PRO A 190 -18.25 10.74 14.49
C PRO A 190 -18.30 10.44 15.98
N ARG A 191 -17.65 9.35 16.41
CA ARG A 191 -17.63 9.04 17.85
C ARG A 191 -16.54 9.90 18.52
N PRO A 192 -16.92 10.71 19.53
CA PRO A 192 -16.03 11.61 20.27
C PRO A 192 -14.97 10.86 21.08
#